data_AF-A0A3D8LHF6-F1
#
_entry.id   AF-A0A3D8LHF6-F1
#
_cell.length_a   1.000
_cell.length_b   1.000
_cell.length_c   1.000
_cell.angle_alpha   90.00
_cell.angle_beta   90.00
_cell.angle_gamma   90.00
#
_symmetry.space_group_name_H-M   'P 1'
#
loop_
_entity.id
_entity.type
_entity.pdbx_description
1 polymer ?
#
loop_
_entity_poly.entity_id
_entity_poly.type
_entity_poly.pdbx_seq_one_letter_code
_entity_poly.pdbx_strand_id
1 'polypeptide(L)'
;MIHMRTFFPKTAPEKLHALLAWSKLRQEQLTEAVSVTKDTVTEFLMRQIERGNWKEVQEVLRGKPMTKAGKFLLEELRDSVATKLIVRLGLRKVIAVGLAVVLLPLIFAKVAGQLMSKVRQ
;
A
#
# COMPACT_ATOMS: atom_id res chain seq x y z
N MET A 1 18.31 6.02 -20.73
CA MET A 1 17.04 6.73 -20.52
C MET A 1 16.15 5.86 -19.65
N ILE A 2 16.06 6.12 -18.34
CA ILE A 2 15.30 5.28 -17.40
C ILE A 2 13.82 5.66 -17.52
N HIS A 3 13.01 4.81 -18.14
CA HIS A 3 11.56 5.01 -18.20
C HIS A 3 10.94 4.68 -16.84
N MET A 4 10.82 5.70 -15.99
CA MET A 4 9.88 5.71 -14.86
C MET A 4 8.45 5.81 -15.41
N ARG A 5 7.91 4.72 -15.95
CA ARG A 5 6.46 4.57 -16.06
C ARG A 5 5.95 4.15 -14.69
N THR A 6 5.72 5.16 -13.86
CA THR A 6 5.03 5.03 -12.59
C THR A 6 3.72 4.28 -12.82
N PHE A 7 3.59 3.12 -12.19
CA PHE A 7 2.41 2.27 -12.26
C PHE A 7 1.28 2.88 -11.40
N PHE A 8 0.80 4.05 -11.83
CA PHE A 8 -0.46 4.60 -11.36
C PHE A 8 -1.52 4.24 -12.39
N PRO A 9 -2.43 3.30 -12.11
CA PRO A 9 -3.64 3.25 -12.91
C PRO A 9 -4.33 4.59 -12.74
N LYS A 10 -4.55 5.33 -13.83
CA LYS A 10 -5.27 6.63 -13.84
C LYS A 10 -6.63 6.56 -13.14
N THR A 11 -7.14 5.34 -12.95
CA THR A 11 -8.41 5.00 -12.30
C THR A 11 -8.33 4.82 -10.78
N ALA A 12 -7.16 4.92 -10.14
CA ALA A 12 -7.05 4.78 -8.68
C ALA A 12 -7.88 5.84 -7.90
N PRO A 13 -7.85 7.13 -8.27
CA PRO A 13 -8.70 8.15 -7.63
C PRO A 13 -10.19 7.89 -7.87
N GLU A 14 -10.56 7.48 -9.08
CA GLU A 14 -11.95 7.17 -9.46
C GLU A 14 -12.49 5.98 -8.67
N LYS A 15 -11.69 4.91 -8.54
CA LYS A 15 -12.03 3.74 -7.72
C LYS A 15 -12.14 4.10 -6.24
N LEU A 16 -11.33 5.02 -5.75
CA LEU A 16 -11.44 5.54 -4.38
C LEU A 16 -12.78 6.25 -4.18
N HIS A 17 -13.13 7.18 -5.07
CA HIS A 17 -14.41 7.89 -5.00
C HIS A 17 -15.62 6.95 -5.08
N ALA A 18 -15.59 5.95 -5.97
CA ALA A 18 -16.65 4.94 -6.06
C ALA A 18 -16.78 4.09 -4.77
N LEU A 19 -15.64 3.68 -4.19
CA LEU A 19 -15.62 2.96 -2.91
C LEU A 19 -16.14 3.82 -1.76
N LEU A 20 -15.79 5.11 -1.72
CA LEU A 20 -16.26 6.05 -0.70
C LEU A 20 -17.77 6.25 -0.79
N ALA A 21 -18.30 6.45 -1.99
CA ALA A 21 -19.74 6.58 -2.22
C ALA A 21 -20.50 5.31 -1.80
N TRP A 22 -19.96 4.13 -2.09
CA TRP A 22 -20.60 2.85 -1.73
C TRP A 22 -20.49 2.51 -0.24
N SER A 23 -19.35 2.82 0.39
CA SER A 23 -19.07 2.43 1.78
C SER A 23 -19.65 3.39 2.84
N LYS A 24 -20.16 4.55 2.43
CA LYS A 24 -20.63 5.63 3.33
C LYS A 24 -19.60 6.01 4.41
N LEU A 25 -18.31 5.90 4.11
CA LEU A 25 -17.23 6.23 5.04
C LEU A 25 -17.22 7.74 5.31
N ARG A 26 -17.07 8.10 6.59
CA ARG A 26 -16.85 9.50 6.99
C ARG A 26 -15.45 9.95 6.57
N GLN A 27 -15.27 11.25 6.31
CA GLN A 27 -13.98 11.84 5.93
C GLN A 27 -12.89 11.57 6.99
N GLU A 28 -13.27 11.56 8.27
CA GLU A 28 -12.41 11.17 9.39
C GLU A 28 -11.89 9.74 9.26
N GLN A 29 -12.79 8.78 8.99
CA GLN A 29 -12.44 7.37 8.80
C GLN A 29 -11.54 7.16 7.57
N LEU A 30 -11.74 7.95 6.52
CA LEU A 30 -10.84 7.92 5.36
C LEU A 30 -9.45 8.44 5.72
N THR A 31 -9.37 9.54 6.45
CA THR A 31 -8.10 10.13 6.88
C THR A 31 -7.34 9.16 7.76
N GLU A 32 -8.04 8.52 8.69
CA GLU A 32 -7.50 7.48 9.56
C GLU A 32 -7.08 6.23 8.77
N ALA A 33 -7.88 5.79 7.79
CA ALA A 33 -7.51 4.68 6.90
C ALA A 33 -6.23 4.94 6.11
N VAL A 34 -6.04 6.17 5.62
CA VAL A 34 -4.80 6.57 4.95
C VAL A 34 -3.63 6.53 5.91
N SER A 35 -3.79 7.05 7.14
CA SER A 35 -2.74 7.02 8.17
C SER A 35 -2.36 5.59 8.54
N VAL A 36 -3.35 4.76 8.91
CA VAL A 36 -3.15 3.35 9.26
C VAL A 36 -2.45 2.61 8.14
N THR A 37 -2.86 2.83 6.88
CA THR A 37 -2.22 2.16 5.74
C THR A 37 -0.78 2.63 5.56
N LYS A 38 -0.50 3.93 5.70
CA LYS A 38 0.86 4.48 5.57
C LYS A 38 1.80 3.90 6.62
N ASP A 39 1.35 3.87 7.87
CA ASP A 39 2.15 3.36 9.00
C ASP A 39 2.41 1.87 8.81
N THR A 40 1.37 1.12 8.43
CA THR A 40 1.47 -0.32 8.17
C THR A 40 2.44 -0.64 7.04
N VAL A 41 2.36 0.08 5.92
CA VAL A 41 3.27 -0.11 4.79
C VAL A 41 4.70 0.20 5.20
N THR A 42 4.92 1.28 5.94
CA THR A 42 6.27 1.68 6.38
C THR A 42 6.87 0.65 7.33
N GLU A 43 6.15 0.28 8.39
CA GLU A 43 6.55 -0.75 9.35
C GLU A 43 6.80 -2.11 8.69
N PHE A 44 5.92 -2.51 7.76
CA PHE A 44 6.05 -3.78 7.07
C PHE A 44 7.30 -3.81 6.19
N LEU A 45 7.50 -2.81 5.33
CA LEU A 45 8.65 -2.77 4.44
C LEU A 45 9.97 -2.66 5.21
N MET A 46 10.01 -1.87 6.30
CA MET A 46 11.19 -1.81 7.17
C MET A 46 11.54 -3.18 7.76
N ARG A 47 10.56 -3.92 8.30
CA ARG A 47 10.79 -5.28 8.80
C ARG A 47 11.28 -6.25 7.73
N GLN A 48 10.82 -6.10 6.49
CA GLN A 48 11.30 -6.94 5.39
C GLN A 48 12.75 -6.59 5.00
N ILE A 49 13.14 -5.32 5.07
CA ILE A 49 14.53 -4.88 4.91
C ILE A 49 15.42 -5.48 5.99
N GLU A 50 15.01 -5.39 7.25
CA GLU A 50 15.74 -5.97 8.41
C GLU A 50 15.91 -7.49 8.29
N ARG A 51 14.96 -8.18 7.65
CA ARG A 51 15.02 -9.62 7.36
C ARG A 51 15.87 -9.98 6.14
N GLY A 52 16.47 -9.00 5.45
CA GLY A 52 17.30 -9.21 4.26
C GLY A 52 16.52 -9.29 2.94
N ASN A 53 15.20 -9.08 2.95
CA ASN A 53 14.33 -9.17 1.77
C ASN A 53 14.32 -7.87 0.93
N TRP A 54 15.47 -7.20 0.82
CA TRP A 54 15.58 -5.91 0.15
C TRP A 54 15.18 -5.98 -1.33
N LYS A 55 15.52 -7.08 -2.00
CA LYS A 55 15.21 -7.28 -3.42
C LYS A 55 13.70 -7.34 -3.66
N GLU A 56 12.98 -8.08 -2.82
CA GLU A 56 11.52 -8.20 -2.89
C GLU A 56 10.84 -6.87 -2.54
N VAL A 57 11.37 -6.13 -1.56
CA VAL A 57 10.91 -4.77 -1.24
C VAL A 57 11.09 -3.84 -2.44
N GLN A 58 12.23 -3.89 -3.13
CA GLN A 58 12.45 -3.11 -4.35
C GLN A 58 11.47 -3.50 -5.46
N GLU A 59 11.18 -4.79 -5.64
CA GLU A 59 10.18 -5.26 -6.60
C GLU A 59 8.79 -4.71 -6.26
N VAL A 60 8.38 -4.74 -4.98
CA VAL A 60 7.09 -4.19 -4.53
C VAL A 60 6.99 -2.69 -4.78
N LEU A 61 8.04 -1.93 -4.46
CA LEU A 61 8.05 -0.48 -4.64
C LEU A 61 8.12 -0.06 -6.12
N ARG A 62 8.83 -0.82 -6.96
CA ARG A 62 8.93 -0.57 -8.41
C ARG A 62 7.67 -1.01 -9.17
N GLY A 63 6.91 -1.94 -8.62
CA GLY A 63 5.76 -2.54 -9.27
C GLY A 63 6.18 -3.59 -10.29
N LYS A 64 5.36 -3.79 -11.34
CA LYS A 64 5.57 -4.88 -12.31
C LYS A 64 6.77 -4.61 -13.24
N PRO A 65 7.51 -5.66 -13.66
CA PRO A 65 7.33 -7.09 -13.33
C PRO A 65 7.90 -7.48 -11.96
N MET A 66 7.23 -8.40 -11.28
CA MET A 66 7.61 -8.91 -9.94
C MET A 66 7.79 -10.42 -9.99
N THR A 67 8.77 -10.93 -9.23
CA THR A 67 8.96 -12.37 -9.03
C THR A 67 7.83 -12.97 -8.20
N LYS A 68 7.81 -14.31 -8.06
CA LYS A 68 6.87 -15.00 -7.16
C LYS A 68 7.03 -14.51 -5.71
N ALA A 69 8.27 -14.28 -5.27
CA ALA A 69 8.56 -13.77 -3.93
C ALA A 69 8.05 -12.32 -3.75
N GLY A 70 8.30 -11.44 -4.71
CA GLY A 70 7.76 -10.07 -4.68
C GLY A 70 6.23 -10.04 -4.67
N LYS A 71 5.56 -10.90 -5.46
CA LYS A 71 4.10 -11.03 -5.46
C LYS A 71 3.57 -11.49 -4.09
N PHE A 72 4.20 -12.50 -3.50
CA PHE A 72 3.83 -12.99 -2.18
C PHE A 72 3.97 -11.90 -1.12
N LEU A 73 5.07 -11.12 -1.15
CA LEU A 73 5.29 -10.01 -0.23
C LEU A 73 4.23 -8.90 -0.37
N LEU A 74 3.78 -8.63 -1.60
CA LEU A 74 2.69 -7.69 -1.86
C LEU A 74 1.34 -8.21 -1.33
N GLU A 75 1.06 -9.49 -1.48
CA GLU A 75 -0.15 -10.13 -0.94
C GLU A 75 -0.17 -10.09 0.60
N GLU A 76 0.94 -10.46 1.24
CA GLU A 76 1.11 -10.39 2.69
C GLU A 76 0.91 -8.96 3.22
N LEU A 77 1.48 -7.97 2.54
CA LEU A 77 1.28 -6.57 2.88
C LEU A 77 -0.19 -6.14 2.72
N ARG A 78 -0.86 -6.57 1.65
CA ARG A 78 -2.28 -6.26 1.42
C ARG A 78 -3.16 -6.84 2.52
N ASP A 79 -2.89 -8.08 2.94
CA ASP A 79 -3.64 -8.75 4.00
C ASP A 79 -3.37 -8.09 5.36
N SER A 80 -2.13 -7.66 5.63
CA SER A 80 -1.77 -6.89 6.82
C SER A 80 -2.50 -5.56 6.90
N VAL A 81 -2.56 -4.81 5.79
CA VAL A 81 -3.32 -3.55 5.70
C VAL A 81 -4.80 -3.80 5.90
N ALA A 82 -5.39 -4.75 5.19
CA ALA A 82 -6.82 -5.05 5.32
C ALA A 82 -7.17 -5.45 6.76
N THR A 83 -6.33 -6.27 7.40
CA THR A 83 -6.51 -6.67 8.80
C THR A 83 -6.44 -5.47 9.74
N LYS A 84 -5.44 -4.59 9.59
CA LYS A 84 -5.34 -3.39 10.43
C LYS A 84 -6.52 -2.43 10.20
N LEU A 85 -7.01 -2.29 8.97
CA LEU A 85 -8.21 -1.48 8.68
C LEU A 85 -9.47 -2.08 9.33
N ILE A 86 -9.64 -3.40 9.36
CA ILE A 86 -10.75 -4.05 10.07
C ILE A 86 -10.65 -3.78 11.57
N VAL A 87 -9.49 -4.04 12.16
CA VAL A 87 -9.28 -3.96 13.61
C VAL A 87 -9.33 -2.52 14.13
N ARG A 88 -8.71 -1.56 13.43
CA ARG A 88 -8.60 -0.17 13.89
C ARG A 88 -9.86 0.64 13.63
N LEU A 89 -10.53 0.41 12.50
CA LEU A 89 -11.64 1.25 12.04
C LEU A 89 -12.99 0.55 12.05
N GLY A 90 -13.04 -0.72 12.49
CA GLY A 90 -14.27 -1.52 12.51
C GLY A 90 -14.84 -1.80 11.12
N LEU A 91 -14.01 -1.77 10.08
CA LEU A 91 -14.48 -1.93 8.70
C LEU A 91 -14.88 -3.37 8.40
N ARG A 92 -15.93 -3.53 7.60
CA ARG A 92 -16.27 -4.83 7.01
C ARG A 92 -15.14 -5.29 6.10
N LYS A 93 -14.86 -6.60 6.09
CA LYS A 93 -13.79 -7.23 5.30
C LYS A 93 -13.75 -6.76 3.85
N VAL A 94 -14.90 -6.70 3.18
CA VAL A 94 -14.99 -6.27 1.77
C VAL A 94 -14.52 -4.83 1.57
N ILE A 95 -14.90 -3.91 2.47
CA ILE A 95 -14.49 -2.51 2.42
C ILE A 95 -12.98 -2.39 2.72
N ALA A 96 -12.49 -3.09 3.74
CA ALA A 96 -11.08 -3.06 4.11
C ALA A 96 -10.17 -3.58 2.98
N VAL A 97 -10.55 -4.69 2.33
CA VAL A 97 -9.83 -5.22 1.17
C VAL A 97 -9.89 -4.24 -0.01
N GLY A 98 -11.06 -3.65 -0.27
CA GLY A 98 -11.22 -2.64 -1.32
C GLY A 98 -10.32 -1.41 -1.09
N LEU A 99 -10.30 -0.90 0.14
CA LEU A 99 -9.41 0.21 0.53
C LEU A 99 -7.95 -0.18 0.41
N ALA A 100 -7.54 -1.37 0.86
CA ALA A 100 -6.15 -1.81 0.73
C ALA A 100 -5.70 -1.81 -0.74
N VAL A 101 -6.53 -2.31 -1.67
CA VAL A 101 -6.22 -2.32 -3.11
C VAL A 101 -6.05 -0.91 -3.69
N VAL A 102 -6.83 0.06 -3.20
CA VAL A 102 -6.81 1.44 -3.71
C VAL A 102 -5.72 2.29 -3.04
N LEU A 103 -5.52 2.15 -1.74
CA LEU A 103 -4.60 2.95 -0.94
C LEU A 103 -3.15 2.51 -1.13
N LEU A 104 -2.87 1.21 -1.33
CA LEU A 104 -1.51 0.71 -1.48
C LEU A 104 -0.73 1.39 -2.62
N PRO A 105 -1.23 1.48 -3.86
CA PRO A 105 -0.53 2.20 -4.94
C PRO A 105 -0.24 3.66 -4.61
N LEU A 106 -1.19 4.36 -3.97
CA LEU A 106 -1.05 5.77 -3.59
C LEU A 106 0.00 5.97 -2.50
N ILE A 107 0.12 5.02 -1.58
CA ILE A 107 1.05 5.08 -0.46
C ILE A 107 2.44 4.64 -0.87
N PHE A 108 2.58 3.62 -1.74
CA PHE A 108 3.88 3.24 -2.28
C PHE A 108 4.58 4.40 -2.97
N ALA A 109 3.84 5.24 -3.69
CA ALA A 109 4.41 6.45 -4.28
C ALA A 109 5.08 7.38 -3.27
N LYS A 110 4.46 7.55 -2.10
CA LYS A 110 4.95 8.42 -1.02
C LYS A 110 6.10 7.75 -0.26
N VAL A 111 5.97 6.45 0.02
CA VAL A 111 6.92 5.69 0.83
C VAL A 111 8.18 5.31 0.04
N ALA A 112 8.08 5.06 -1.26
CA ALA A 112 9.21 4.74 -2.11
C ALA A 112 10.27 5.85 -2.07
N GLY A 113 9.86 7.12 -2.11
CA GLY A 113 10.77 8.26 -1.97
C GLY A 113 11.48 8.31 -0.62
N GLN A 114 10.75 8.01 0.46
CA GLN A 114 11.28 8.05 1.83
C GLN A 114 12.22 6.88 2.15
N LEU A 115 11.92 5.68 1.65
CA LEU A 115 12.78 4.50 1.82
C LEU A 115 14.06 4.61 0.98
N MET A 116 13.96 5.09 -0.27
CA MET A 116 15.13 5.27 -1.12
C MET A 116 16.10 6.33 -0.59
N SER A 117 15.61 7.37 0.11
CA SER A 117 16.49 8.35 0.75
C SER A 117 17.17 7.79 2.01
N LYS A 118 16.48 6.97 2.81
CA LYS A 118 17.04 6.35 4.03
C LYS A 118 18.08 5.28 3.77
N VAL A 119 17.98 4.53 2.67
CA VAL A 119 18.92 3.44 2.33
C VAL A 119 20.19 3.96 1.63
N ARG A 120 20.22 5.23 1.21
CA ARG A 120 21.37 5.84 0.51
C ARG A 120 22.26 6.69 1.44
N GLN A 121 21.86 6.90 2.69
CA GLN A 121 22.69 7.45 3.77
C GLN A 121 23.35 6.31 4.53
#